data_AF-A0A7X4ACX9-F1
#
_entry.id   AF-A0A7X4ACX9-F1
#
_cell.length_a   1.000
_cell.length_b   1.000
_cell.length_c   1.000
_cell.angle_alpha   90.00
_cell.angle_beta   90.00
_cell.angle_gamma   90.00
#
_symmetry.space_group_name_H-M   'P 1'
#
loop_
_entity.id
_entity.type
_entity.pdbx_description
1 polymer ?
#
loop_
_entity_poly.entity_id
_entity_poly.type
_entity_poly.pdbx_seq_one_letter_code
_entity_poly.pdbx_strand_id
1 'polypeptide(L)'
;MSGSTEEQDSAKSRGRPEGMPKRWSAQRKAEVVLRLLRGEDIGEVSREIRVAPPELERWRRDFLESGQQGLKKKNRAGGELMRTRAKLGEMTMRVELQAELLEKRGYGDELRKLLRRLDE
;
A
#
# COMPACT_ATOMS: atom_id res chain seq x y z
N MET A 1 40.87 -59.12 -5.86
CA MET A 1 39.94 -58.75 -4.76
C MET A 1 40.22 -57.29 -4.46
N SER A 2 39.56 -56.37 -5.15
CA SER A 2 38.34 -55.65 -4.69
C SER A 2 38.70 -54.60 -3.63
N GLY A 3 38.47 -53.30 -3.79
CA GLY A 3 37.88 -52.51 -4.87
C GLY A 3 38.16 -51.03 -4.58
N SER A 4 38.40 -50.25 -5.63
CA SER A 4 38.53 -48.79 -5.57
C SER A 4 37.14 -48.16 -5.53
N THR A 5 36.85 -47.41 -4.48
CA THR A 5 35.63 -46.59 -4.39
C THR A 5 35.91 -45.24 -5.04
N GLU A 6 35.58 -45.12 -6.33
CA GLU A 6 35.39 -43.83 -6.99
C GLU A 6 34.01 -43.28 -6.59
N GLU A 7 33.97 -42.46 -5.54
CA GLU A 7 32.83 -41.55 -5.31
C GLU A 7 32.97 -40.36 -6.26
N GLN A 8 32.37 -40.52 -7.45
CA GLN A 8 32.09 -39.40 -8.35
C GLN A 8 30.99 -38.53 -7.73
N ASP A 9 31.42 -37.47 -7.07
CA ASP A 9 30.56 -36.40 -6.57
C ASP A 9 30.01 -35.61 -7.78
N SER A 10 28.94 -36.14 -8.37
CA SER A 10 28.19 -35.51 -9.45
C SER A 10 27.49 -34.27 -8.91
N ALA A 11 28.18 -33.13 -9.01
CA ALA A 11 27.63 -31.79 -8.86
C ALA A 11 26.50 -31.56 -9.87
N LYS A 12 25.30 -32.05 -9.51
CA LYS A 12 24.06 -31.80 -10.24
C LYS A 12 23.76 -30.31 -10.17
N SER A 13 23.77 -29.69 -11.33
CA SER A 13 23.41 -28.31 -11.58
C SER A 13 22.19 -27.90 -10.74
N ARG A 14 22.37 -26.89 -9.89
CA ARG A 14 21.24 -26.18 -9.26
C ARG A 14 20.55 -25.38 -10.34
N GLY A 15 19.72 -26.06 -11.13
CA GLY A 15 18.72 -25.44 -11.98
C GLY A 15 17.88 -24.50 -11.12
N ARG A 16 17.96 -23.21 -11.42
CA ARG A 16 17.06 -22.19 -10.88
C ARG A 16 15.63 -22.66 -11.18
N PRO A 17 14.71 -22.72 -10.20
CA PRO A 17 13.37 -23.24 -10.46
C PRO A 17 12.66 -22.33 -11.46
N GLU A 18 12.51 -22.84 -12.69
CA GLU A 18 11.56 -22.34 -13.68
C GLU A 18 10.15 -22.50 -13.10
N GLY A 19 9.39 -21.41 -13.08
CA GLY A 19 8.04 -21.39 -12.53
C GLY A 19 7.88 -20.41 -11.37
N MET A 20 8.30 -19.15 -11.56
CA MET A 20 7.85 -18.08 -10.67
C MET A 20 6.31 -18.04 -10.76
N PRO A 21 5.56 -18.29 -9.67
CA PRO A 21 4.11 -18.43 -9.75
C PRO A 21 3.49 -17.12 -10.25
N LYS A 22 2.55 -17.24 -11.18
CA LYS A 22 1.70 -16.13 -11.66
C LYS A 22 1.14 -15.42 -10.43
N ARG A 23 1.62 -14.20 -10.15
CA ARG A 23 1.22 -13.44 -8.96
C ARG A 23 -0.29 -13.23 -9.01
N TRP A 24 -0.99 -13.73 -8.00
CA TRP A 24 -2.41 -13.46 -7.81
C TRP A 24 -2.62 -11.96 -7.54
N SER A 25 -3.53 -11.34 -8.29
CA SER A 25 -3.91 -9.95 -8.02
C SER A 25 -4.63 -9.84 -6.68
N ALA A 26 -4.50 -8.68 -6.02
CA ALA A 26 -5.17 -8.42 -4.75
C ALA A 26 -6.70 -8.57 -4.87
N GLN A 27 -7.28 -8.10 -5.98
CA GLN A 27 -8.71 -8.24 -6.26
C GLN A 27 -9.13 -9.71 -6.32
N ARG A 28 -8.38 -10.55 -7.03
CA ARG A 28 -8.74 -11.96 -7.16
C ARG A 28 -8.59 -12.72 -5.85
N LYS A 29 -7.58 -12.39 -5.04
CA LYS A 29 -7.47 -12.94 -3.67
C LYS A 29 -8.67 -12.53 -2.82
N ALA A 30 -9.13 -11.29 -2.91
CA ALA A 30 -10.29 -10.81 -2.18
C ALA A 30 -11.57 -11.56 -2.58
N GLU A 31 -11.80 -11.79 -3.87
CA GLU A 31 -12.95 -12.60 -4.35
C GLU A 31 -12.94 -14.01 -3.76
N VAL A 32 -11.78 -14.68 -3.73
CA VAL A 32 -11.63 -16.00 -3.12
C VAL A 32 -11.90 -15.96 -1.61
N VAL A 33 -11.38 -14.96 -0.90
CA VAL A 33 -11.64 -14.80 0.54
C VAL A 33 -13.13 -14.57 0.80
N LEU A 34 -13.83 -13.78 -0.04
CA LEU A 34 -15.26 -13.54 0.09
C LEU A 34 -16.08 -14.82 -0.09
N ARG A 35 -15.66 -15.73 -0.98
CA ARG A 35 -16.26 -17.08 -1.11
C ARG A 35 -16.14 -17.87 0.20
N LEU A 36 -14.95 -17.92 0.79
CA LEU A 36 -14.71 -18.59 2.07
C LEU A 36 -15.52 -17.97 3.22
N LEU A 37 -15.68 -16.63 3.24
CA LEU A 37 -16.48 -15.94 4.25
C LEU A 37 -18.00 -16.18 4.09
N ARG A 38 -18.48 -16.56 2.90
CA ARG A 38 -19.86 -16.99 2.66
C ARG A 38 -20.14 -18.44 3.09
N GLY A 39 -19.11 -19.17 3.53
CA GLY A 39 -19.22 -20.54 4.02
C GLY A 39 -18.92 -21.62 2.99
N GLU A 40 -18.35 -21.27 1.83
CA GLU A 40 -17.85 -22.28 0.89
C GLU A 40 -16.70 -23.10 1.52
N ASP A 41 -16.67 -24.40 1.23
CA ASP A 41 -15.65 -25.31 1.78
C ASP A 41 -14.25 -24.96 1.25
N ILE A 42 -13.27 -24.94 2.16
CA ILE A 42 -11.89 -24.56 1.81
C ILE A 42 -11.20 -25.60 0.93
N GLY A 43 -11.57 -26.87 1.06
CA GLY A 43 -11.06 -27.97 0.23
C GLY A 43 -11.58 -27.89 -1.19
N GLU A 44 -12.87 -27.61 -1.36
CA GLU A 44 -13.49 -27.38 -2.69
C GLU A 44 -12.85 -26.18 -3.40
N VAL A 45 -12.81 -25.03 -2.72
CA VAL A 45 -12.21 -23.81 -3.25
C VAL A 45 -10.74 -24.04 -3.59
N SER A 46 -9.97 -24.73 -2.72
CA SER A 46 -8.56 -25.07 -2.94
C SER A 46 -8.34 -25.85 -4.23
N ARG A 47 -9.19 -26.87 -4.50
CA ARG A 47 -9.09 -27.70 -5.70
C ARG A 47 -9.40 -26.91 -6.96
N GLU A 48 -10.42 -26.06 -6.92
CA GLU A 48 -10.83 -25.24 -8.05
C GLU A 48 -9.73 -24.25 -8.47
N ILE A 49 -9.16 -23.52 -7.52
CA ILE A 49 -8.18 -22.47 -7.80
C ILE A 49 -6.73 -22.94 -7.75
N ARG A 50 -6.51 -24.22 -7.43
CA ARG A 50 -5.20 -24.88 -7.29
C ARG A 50 -4.27 -24.17 -6.31
N VAL A 51 -4.82 -23.72 -5.18
CA VAL A 51 -4.08 -23.08 -4.09
C VAL A 51 -4.28 -23.89 -2.83
N ALA A 52 -3.21 -24.18 -2.09
CA ALA A 52 -3.29 -25.03 -0.90
C ALA A 52 -4.15 -24.40 0.21
N PRO A 53 -4.91 -25.18 1.01
CA PRO A 53 -5.76 -24.64 2.08
C PRO A 53 -5.03 -23.70 3.06
N PRO A 54 -3.79 -23.97 3.51
CA PRO A 54 -3.08 -23.05 4.42
C PRO A 54 -2.78 -21.66 3.80
N GLU A 55 -2.60 -21.60 2.48
CA GLU A 55 -2.40 -20.35 1.75
C GLU A 55 -3.70 -19.53 1.72
N LEU A 56 -4.84 -20.20 1.54
CA LEU A 56 -6.16 -19.59 1.59
C LEU A 56 -6.53 -19.09 2.98
N GLU A 57 -6.19 -19.85 4.02
CA GLU A 57 -6.34 -19.41 5.41
C GLU A 57 -5.50 -18.17 5.70
N ARG A 58 -4.27 -18.12 5.16
CA ARG A 58 -3.45 -16.90 5.25
C ARG A 58 -4.13 -15.72 4.56
N TRP A 59 -4.61 -15.88 3.33
CA TRP A 59 -5.31 -14.78 2.64
C TRP A 59 -6.52 -14.31 3.43
N ARG A 60 -7.29 -15.23 4.03
CA ARG A 60 -8.43 -14.90 4.89
C ARG A 60 -7.99 -14.08 6.11
N ARG A 61 -6.91 -14.48 6.79
CA ARG A 61 -6.36 -13.74 7.94
C ARG A 61 -5.89 -12.34 7.54
N ASP A 62 -5.08 -12.25 6.49
CA ASP A 62 -4.51 -10.98 6.02
C ASP A 62 -5.62 -10.00 5.58
N PHE A 63 -6.67 -10.51 4.95
CA PHE A 63 -7.85 -9.75 4.55
C PHE A 63 -8.64 -9.22 5.76
N LEU A 64 -8.87 -10.06 6.77
CA LEU A 64 -9.58 -9.65 8.00
C LEU A 64 -8.78 -8.61 8.79
N GLU A 65 -7.47 -8.80 8.93
CA GLU A 65 -6.59 -7.84 9.61
C GLU A 65 -6.60 -6.49 8.89
N SER A 66 -6.40 -6.50 7.56
CA SER A 66 -6.43 -5.29 6.75
C SER A 66 -7.80 -4.61 6.77
N GLY A 67 -8.89 -5.39 6.76
CA GLY A 67 -10.25 -4.90 6.87
C GLY A 67 -10.50 -4.18 8.20
N GLN A 68 -10.06 -4.76 9.32
CA GLN A 68 -10.13 -4.13 10.64
C GLN A 68 -9.33 -2.83 10.71
N GLN A 69 -8.11 -2.81 10.14
CA GLN A 69 -7.30 -1.59 10.06
C GLN A 69 -7.98 -0.51 9.21
N GLY A 70 -8.58 -0.89 8.08
CA GLY A 70 -9.33 0.02 7.21
C GLY A 70 -10.50 0.68 7.92
N LEU A 71 -11.25 -0.08 8.72
CA LEU A 71 -12.35 0.45 9.54
C LEU A 71 -11.85 1.45 10.60
N LYS A 72 -10.69 1.20 11.21
CA LYS A 72 -10.06 2.15 12.16
C LYS A 72 -9.60 3.44 11.47
N LYS A 73 -9.05 3.33 10.25
CA LYS A 73 -8.51 4.49 9.49
C LYS A 73 -9.60 5.44 9.00
N LYS A 74 -10.77 4.94 8.61
CA LYS A 74 -11.89 5.79 8.14
C LYS A 74 -12.29 6.85 9.19
N ASN A 75 -12.14 6.55 10.48
CA ASN A 75 -12.40 7.50 11.56
C ASN A 75 -11.30 8.56 11.76
N ARG A 76 -10.05 8.32 11.34
CA ARG A 76 -8.95 9.29 11.47
C ARG A 76 -8.75 10.16 10.24
N ALA A 77 -8.86 9.58 9.04
CA ALA A 77 -8.56 10.27 7.79
C ALA A 77 -9.47 11.49 7.56
N GLY A 78 -10.76 11.40 7.89
CA GLY A 78 -11.68 12.53 7.79
C GLY A 78 -11.33 13.66 8.77
N GLY A 79 -10.94 13.32 10.00
CA GLY A 79 -10.54 14.28 11.01
C GLY A 79 -9.22 14.98 10.69
N GLU A 80 -8.22 14.24 10.22
CA GLU A 80 -6.95 14.81 9.78
C GLU A 80 -7.13 15.74 8.57
N LEU A 81 -7.91 15.33 7.57
CA LEU A 81 -8.22 16.18 6.41
C LEU A 81 -8.94 17.48 6.82
N MET A 82 -9.91 17.39 7.74
CA MET A 82 -10.61 18.57 8.25
C MET A 82 -9.66 19.51 9.01
N ARG A 83 -8.80 18.96 9.88
CA ARG A 83 -7.77 19.74 10.61
C ARG A 83 -6.79 20.42 9.64
N THR A 84 -6.31 19.70 8.65
CA THR A 84 -5.39 20.24 7.64
C THR A 84 -6.06 21.34 6.82
N ARG A 85 -7.32 21.16 6.40
CA ARG A 85 -8.10 22.21 5.71
C ARG A 85 -8.31 23.44 6.58
N ALA A 86 -8.64 23.27 7.86
CA ALA A 86 -8.78 24.37 8.79
C ALA A 86 -7.45 25.13 8.96
N LYS A 87 -6.33 24.40 9.08
CA LYS A 87 -5.00 25.00 9.21
C LYS A 87 -4.56 25.73 7.94
N LEU A 88 -4.89 25.19 6.76
CA LEU A 88 -4.66 25.85 5.48
C LEU A 88 -5.42 27.18 5.42
N GLY A 89 -6.72 27.18 5.75
CA GLY A 89 -7.52 28.40 5.79
C GLY A 89 -6.97 29.45 6.77
N GLU A 90 -6.55 29.02 7.97
CA GLU A 90 -5.89 29.90 8.94
C GLU A 90 -4.63 30.54 8.37
N MET A 91 -3.79 29.75 7.69
CA MET A 91 -2.55 30.25 7.08
C MET A 91 -2.82 31.17 5.90
N THR A 92 -3.80 30.86 5.05
CA THR A 92 -4.25 31.73 3.96
C THR A 92 -4.69 33.09 4.51
N MET A 93 -5.56 33.11 5.53
CA MET A 93 -5.99 34.37 6.16
C MET A 93 -4.81 35.16 6.77
N ARG A 94 -3.84 34.49 7.40
CA ARG A 94 -2.64 35.16 7.93
C ARG A 94 -1.83 35.82 6.82
N VAL A 95 -1.62 35.13 5.70
CA VAL A 95 -0.90 35.66 4.55
C VAL A 95 -1.63 36.85 3.94
N GLU A 96 -2.96 36.75 3.77
CA GLU A 96 -3.79 37.85 3.26
C GLU A 96 -3.70 39.09 4.14
N LEU A 97 -3.84 38.94 5.47
CA LEU A 97 -3.71 40.04 6.41
C LEU A 97 -2.30 40.66 6.40
N GLN A 98 -1.26 39.83 6.32
CA GLN A 98 0.12 40.30 6.21
C GLN A 98 0.35 41.09 4.93
N ALA A 99 -0.17 40.61 3.80
CA ALA A 99 -0.09 41.31 2.52
C ALA A 99 -0.82 42.66 2.58
N GLU A 100 -2.01 42.72 3.16
CA GLU A 100 -2.76 43.96 3.35
C GLU A 100 -2.00 44.98 4.23
N LEU A 101 -1.35 44.51 5.31
CA LEU A 101 -0.52 45.36 6.16
C LEU A 101 0.71 45.91 5.43
N LEU A 102 1.35 45.11 4.58
CA LEU A 102 2.49 45.55 3.78
C LEU A 102 2.08 46.58 2.72
N GLU A 103 0.93 46.40 2.07
CA GLU A 103 0.34 47.38 1.16
C GLU A 103 0.07 48.71 1.87
N LYS A 104 -0.60 48.68 3.04
CA LYS A 104 -0.85 49.89 3.84
C LYS A 104 0.41 50.61 4.30
N ARG A 105 1.55 49.90 4.39
CA ARG A 105 2.85 50.46 4.76
C ARG A 105 3.71 50.89 3.56
N GLY A 106 3.21 50.73 2.33
CA GLY A 106 3.90 51.14 1.10
C GLY A 106 4.86 50.09 0.52
N TYR A 107 4.84 48.86 1.02
CA TYR A 107 5.72 47.76 0.56
C TYR A 107 5.09 46.87 -0.52
N GLY A 108 3.96 47.27 -1.11
CA GLY A 108 3.21 46.47 -2.08
C GLY A 108 4.00 46.08 -3.34
N ASP A 109 4.80 47.00 -3.88
CA ASP A 109 5.61 46.74 -5.08
C ASP A 109 6.73 45.72 -4.84
N GLU A 110 7.33 45.75 -3.66
CA GLU A 110 8.36 44.78 -3.25
C GLU A 110 7.75 43.39 -3.03
N LEU A 111 6.57 43.33 -2.40
CA LEU A 111 5.81 42.09 -2.23
C LEU A 111 5.46 41.46 -3.59
N ARG A 112 4.97 42.25 -4.55
CA ARG A 112 4.68 41.76 -5.93
C ARG A 112 5.91 41.22 -6.65
N LYS A 113 7.09 41.85 -6.47
CA LYS A 113 8.35 41.38 -7.05
C LYS A 113 8.80 40.05 -6.43
N LEU A 114 8.66 39.90 -5.11
CA LEU A 114 9.02 38.67 -4.41
C LEU A 114 8.11 37.50 -4.78
N LEU A 115 6.80 37.73 -4.87
CA LEU A 115 5.84 36.70 -5.29
C LEU A 115 6.14 36.20 -6.71
N ARG A 116 6.43 37.11 -7.65
CA ARG A 116 6.78 36.74 -9.03
C ARG A 116 8.02 35.86 -9.13
N ARG A 117 9.03 36.11 -8.29
CA ARG A 117 10.25 35.28 -8.22
C ARG A 117 9.96 33.87 -7.66
N LEU A 118 8.90 33.71 -6.88
CA LEU A 118 8.53 32.44 -6.27
C LEU A 118 7.79 31.52 -7.25
N ASP A 119 7.16 32.11 -8.27
CA ASP A 119 6.41 31.43 -9.33
C ASP A 119 7.27 31.08 -10.57
N GLU A 120 8.53 31.52 -10.60
CA GLU A 120 9.56 31.21 -11.62
C GLU A 120 10.39 29.98 -11.23
#